data_AF-A0A953ZYL6-F1
#
_entry.id   AF-A0A953ZYL6-F1
#
_cell.length_a   1.000
_cell.length_b   1.000
_cell.length_c   1.000
_cell.angle_alpha   90.00
_cell.angle_beta   90.00
_cell.angle_gamma   90.00
#
_symmetry.space_group_name_H-M   'P 1'
#
loop_
_entity.id
_entity.type
_entity.pdbx_description
1 polymer ?
#
loop_
_entity_poly.entity_id
_entity_poly.type
_entity_poly.pdbx_seq_one_letter_code
_entity_poly.pdbx_strand_id
1 'polypeptide(L)'
;MRALTLVCVAALAAWAPAQIPMSKYTSTFSAGATRGYFFQAPTTLVLTHAQVPDEKNFGKQIIAIYKLTSAPPAYSSTINATPVAYVDELPSSTRWQLPVPVTYNTGDWVAVLGACGTTTGSVNNSYGAGNFSSEVLGMPITLLRCGSQINIATTKGVLSGTSGMWSEGTASIARVRLTFAGSPTSLAHCTPSNGTAALSLSDTNPAIAGKNLGLIIASGGATNTGVALAIGINQVNLPVPGFGTLCVNPIPIIVFGLPAATAAGTEYLFPLAATASGVVNLQAGLLGGTSLPLTNGLEIGVGK
;
A
#
# COMPACT_ATOMS: atom_id res chain seq x y z
N MET A 1 -5.35 33.06 -0.11
CA MET A 1 -6.00 31.91 -0.78
C MET A 1 -6.50 30.97 0.31
N ARG A 2 -7.83 30.86 0.48
CA ARG A 2 -8.43 29.94 1.47
C ARG A 2 -8.53 28.56 0.82
N ALA A 3 -7.86 27.56 1.37
CA ALA A 3 -8.01 26.17 0.95
C ALA A 3 -9.41 25.70 1.33
N LEU A 4 -10.25 25.44 0.32
CA LEU A 4 -11.57 24.86 0.52
C LEU A 4 -11.38 23.36 0.78
N THR A 5 -11.38 22.96 2.04
CA THR A 5 -11.31 21.54 2.41
C THR A 5 -12.68 20.91 2.20
N LEU A 6 -12.85 20.20 1.08
CA LEU A 6 -14.08 19.47 0.77
C LEU A 6 -13.98 18.03 1.31
N VAL A 7 -14.90 17.65 2.19
CA VAL A 7 -15.00 16.28 2.73
C VAL A 7 -16.01 15.49 1.90
N CYS A 8 -15.53 14.67 0.98
CA CYS A 8 -16.37 13.68 0.29
C CYS A 8 -16.54 12.44 1.17
N VAL A 9 -17.71 12.26 1.78
CA VAL A 9 -18.08 11.00 2.45
C VAL A 9 -18.77 10.10 1.42
N ALA A 10 -18.00 9.40 0.59
CA ALA A 10 -18.52 8.27 -0.15
C ALA A 10 -18.60 7.07 0.81
N ALA A 11 -19.81 6.60 1.11
CA ALA A 11 -20.01 5.37 1.87
C ALA A 11 -19.63 4.17 0.98
N LEU A 12 -18.35 3.84 0.97
CA LEU A 12 -17.83 2.66 0.31
C LEU A 12 -17.89 1.46 1.26
N ALA A 13 -18.25 0.29 0.75
CA ALA A 13 -18.24 -0.95 1.53
C ALA A 13 -16.81 -1.26 2.00
N ALA A 14 -16.63 -1.33 3.32
CA ALA A 14 -15.35 -1.55 3.99
C ALA A 14 -14.75 -2.94 3.63
N TRP A 15 -13.65 -2.97 2.86
CA TRP A 15 -12.72 -4.07 2.80
C TRP A 15 -11.64 -3.76 3.84
N ALA A 16 -11.66 -4.52 4.92
CA ALA A 16 -10.77 -4.29 6.03
C ALA A 16 -9.31 -4.52 5.58
N PRO A 17 -8.34 -3.71 6.06
CA PRO A 17 -6.92 -4.00 5.87
C PRO A 17 -6.64 -5.45 6.30
N ALA A 18 -6.14 -6.24 5.35
CA ALA A 18 -5.99 -7.67 5.55
C ALA A 18 -4.64 -7.95 6.21
N GLN A 19 -4.68 -8.35 7.48
CA GLN A 19 -3.53 -8.97 8.11
C GLN A 19 -3.35 -10.36 7.49
N ILE A 20 -2.17 -10.67 6.97
CA ILE A 20 -1.92 -12.00 6.43
C ILE A 20 -2.11 -13.05 7.53
N PRO A 21 -2.77 -14.20 7.26
CA PRO A 21 -2.81 -15.30 8.19
C PRO A 21 -1.40 -15.77 8.54
N MET A 22 -1.19 -16.08 9.82
CA MET A 22 0.11 -16.54 10.32
C MET A 22 -0.06 -17.90 10.97
N SER A 23 0.98 -18.73 10.88
CA SER A 23 1.06 -19.98 11.62
C SER A 23 0.82 -19.75 13.11
N LYS A 24 0.21 -20.73 13.78
CA LYS A 24 0.04 -20.72 15.24
C LYS A 24 1.40 -20.60 15.95
N TYR A 25 1.40 -19.93 17.10
CA TYR A 25 2.55 -19.93 18.01
C TYR A 25 2.93 -21.36 18.42
N THR A 26 4.23 -21.63 18.45
CA THR A 26 4.78 -22.92 18.89
C THR A 26 5.75 -22.75 20.05
N SER A 27 6.71 -21.84 19.93
CA SER A 27 7.75 -21.59 20.95
C SER A 27 8.36 -20.19 20.80
N THR A 28 9.20 -19.81 21.76
CA THR A 28 10.04 -18.62 21.66
C THR A 28 11.49 -19.05 21.45
N PHE A 29 12.15 -18.51 20.43
CA PHE A 29 13.59 -18.68 20.22
C PHE A 29 14.33 -17.40 20.65
N SER A 30 15.04 -17.50 21.77
CA SER A 30 15.84 -16.41 22.35
C SER A 30 17.30 -16.55 21.89
N ALA A 31 17.80 -15.59 21.12
CA ALA A 31 19.18 -15.60 20.63
C ALA A 31 19.66 -14.21 20.24
N GLY A 32 20.97 -14.04 20.06
CA GLY A 32 21.55 -12.86 19.40
C GLY A 32 21.30 -12.79 17.89
N ALA A 33 20.22 -13.41 17.40
CA ALA A 33 19.91 -13.61 16.00
C ALA A 33 18.42 -13.41 15.74
N THR A 34 18.07 -12.67 14.69
CA THR A 34 16.68 -12.38 14.32
C THR A 34 16.23 -13.27 13.16
N ARG A 35 14.96 -13.66 13.17
CA ARG A 35 14.32 -14.48 12.15
C ARG A 35 13.10 -13.76 11.61
N GLY A 36 12.54 -14.33 10.56
CA GLY A 36 11.25 -13.91 10.02
C GLY A 36 10.88 -14.77 8.84
N TYR A 37 10.30 -14.15 7.82
CA TYR A 37 9.87 -14.84 6.63
C TYR A 37 9.91 -13.94 5.40
N PHE A 38 9.80 -14.57 4.25
CA PHE A 38 9.68 -13.93 2.96
C PHE A 38 8.65 -14.63 2.09
N PHE A 39 8.15 -13.92 1.08
CA PHE A 39 7.28 -14.42 0.02
C PHE A 39 7.38 -13.49 -1.19
N GLN A 40 6.95 -13.97 -2.35
CA GLN A 40 6.85 -13.14 -3.55
C GLN A 40 5.47 -12.49 -3.62
N ALA A 41 5.41 -11.18 -3.89
CA ALA A 41 4.16 -10.45 -3.99
C ALA A 41 3.33 -10.95 -5.20
N PRO A 42 2.13 -11.53 -4.99
CA PRO A 42 1.30 -12.07 -6.06
C PRO A 42 0.58 -10.99 -6.88
N THR A 43 0.44 -9.79 -6.31
CA THR A 43 -0.04 -8.57 -6.95
C THR A 43 0.75 -7.39 -6.37
N THR A 44 0.44 -6.18 -6.80
CA THR A 44 0.93 -4.98 -6.12
C THR A 44 0.34 -4.87 -4.72
N LEU A 45 1.18 -4.80 -3.69
CA LEU A 45 0.79 -4.72 -2.28
C LEU A 45 1.25 -3.40 -1.67
N VAL A 46 0.45 -2.84 -0.76
CA VAL A 46 0.86 -1.68 0.03
C VAL A 46 0.90 -2.06 1.50
N LEU A 47 2.11 -2.24 2.04
CA LEU A 47 2.29 -2.55 3.44
C LEU A 47 2.04 -1.31 4.31
N THR A 48 1.10 -1.42 5.25
CA THR A 48 0.68 -0.28 6.09
C THR A 48 1.02 -0.47 7.56
N HIS A 49 1.00 -1.71 8.05
CA HIS A 49 1.31 -2.00 9.44
C HIS A 49 2.11 -3.28 9.62
N ALA A 50 2.85 -3.33 10.73
CA ALA A 50 3.54 -4.53 11.20
C ALA A 50 3.43 -4.69 12.72
N GLN A 51 3.48 -5.92 13.22
CA GLN A 51 3.55 -6.19 14.66
C GLN A 51 4.22 -7.55 14.93
N VAL A 52 5.14 -7.60 15.88
CA VAL A 52 5.66 -8.87 16.41
C VAL A 52 4.74 -9.34 17.54
N PRO A 53 4.15 -10.56 17.46
CA PRO A 53 3.44 -11.15 18.59
C PRO A 53 4.39 -11.38 19.78
N ASP A 54 3.93 -11.02 20.99
CA ASP A 54 4.74 -11.09 22.21
C ASP A 54 4.10 -12.04 23.24
N GLU A 55 4.17 -13.34 22.99
CA GLU A 55 3.51 -14.36 23.82
C GLU A 55 4.04 -14.46 25.26
N LYS A 56 5.23 -13.90 25.52
CA LYS A 56 5.89 -13.95 26.83
C LYS A 56 6.08 -12.56 27.46
N ASN A 57 5.42 -11.53 26.91
CA ASN A 57 5.43 -10.16 27.44
C ASN A 57 6.84 -9.56 27.64
N PHE A 58 7.71 -9.70 26.63
CA PHE A 58 9.01 -9.00 26.60
C PHE A 58 8.88 -7.48 26.42
N GLY A 59 7.68 -6.99 26.10
CA GLY A 59 7.27 -5.59 26.21
C GLY A 59 7.68 -4.69 25.05
N LYS A 60 8.78 -5.01 24.35
CA LYS A 60 9.31 -4.24 23.23
C LYS A 60 9.43 -5.09 21.97
N GLN A 61 9.26 -4.48 20.80
CA GLN A 61 9.41 -5.13 19.50
C GLN A 61 10.40 -4.38 18.61
N ILE A 62 11.09 -5.15 17.77
CA ILE A 62 11.99 -4.67 16.73
C ILE A 62 11.56 -5.29 15.41
N ILE A 63 11.40 -4.48 14.37
CA ILE A 63 10.92 -4.90 13.06
C ILE A 63 11.77 -4.23 11.98
N ALA A 64 12.25 -5.04 11.03
CA ALA A 64 12.86 -4.57 9.79
C ALA A 64 12.13 -5.17 8.59
N ILE A 65 11.72 -4.32 7.66
CA ILE A 65 10.98 -4.67 6.45
C ILE A 65 11.89 -4.43 5.25
N TYR A 66 11.91 -5.37 4.31
CA TYR A 66 12.80 -5.36 3.17
C TYR A 66 12.02 -5.59 1.88
N LYS A 67 12.45 -4.87 0.85
CA LYS A 67 12.07 -5.09 -0.54
C LYS A 67 13.28 -5.62 -1.29
N LEU A 68 13.23 -6.90 -1.67
CA LEU A 68 14.36 -7.61 -2.26
C LEU A 68 14.16 -7.77 -3.78
N THR A 69 15.27 -7.83 -4.51
CA THR A 69 15.28 -8.08 -5.97
C THR A 69 15.25 -9.57 -6.32
N SER A 70 15.51 -10.44 -5.34
CA SER A 70 15.47 -11.90 -5.46
C SER A 70 15.15 -12.54 -4.11
N ALA A 71 14.76 -13.81 -4.11
CA ALA A 71 14.59 -14.58 -2.88
C ALA A 71 15.91 -14.64 -2.09
N PRO A 72 15.88 -14.57 -0.74
CA PRO A 72 17.08 -14.78 0.05
C PRO A 72 17.67 -16.17 -0.24
N PRO A 73 19.00 -16.29 -0.42
CA PRO A 73 19.64 -17.55 -0.77
C PRO A 73 19.59 -18.53 0.41
N ALA A 74 19.69 -19.83 0.11
CA ALA A 74 19.75 -20.85 1.15
C ALA A 74 21.00 -20.67 2.02
N TYR A 75 20.83 -20.81 3.35
CA TYR A 75 21.96 -20.82 4.28
C TYR A 75 22.96 -21.93 3.89
N SER A 76 24.28 -21.72 3.94
CA SER A 76 25.02 -20.60 4.57
C SER A 76 25.29 -19.37 3.70
N SER A 77 24.77 -19.33 2.46
CA SER A 77 24.90 -18.13 1.63
C SER A 77 24.04 -16.99 2.18
N THR A 78 24.49 -15.75 1.97
CA THR A 78 23.80 -14.55 2.44
C THR A 78 23.76 -13.46 1.37
N ILE A 79 22.82 -12.52 1.51
CA ILE A 79 22.77 -11.28 0.74
C ILE A 79 22.82 -10.06 1.65
N ASN A 80 23.37 -8.96 1.12
CA ASN A 80 23.23 -7.65 1.75
C ASN A 80 21.79 -7.15 1.56
N ALA A 81 21.22 -6.54 2.59
CA ALA A 81 19.87 -5.99 2.52
C ALA A 81 19.76 -4.75 3.42
N THR A 82 19.22 -3.67 2.86
CA THR A 82 18.88 -2.45 3.59
C THR A 82 17.37 -2.42 3.78
N PRO A 83 16.86 -2.18 5.00
CA PRO A 83 15.42 -2.15 5.22
C PRO A 83 14.81 -0.91 4.56
N VAL A 84 13.63 -1.10 3.97
CA VAL A 84 12.79 -0.01 3.46
C VAL A 84 11.99 0.66 4.57
N ALA A 85 11.79 -0.04 5.69
CA ALA A 85 11.25 0.51 6.93
C ALA A 85 11.82 -0.25 8.13
N TYR A 86 12.10 0.48 9.21
CA TYR A 86 12.65 -0.07 10.45
C TYR A 86 12.04 0.62 11.68
N VAL A 87 11.81 -0.15 12.75
CA VAL A 87 11.47 0.36 14.08
C VAL A 87 12.09 -0.53 15.16
N ASP A 88 12.49 0.08 16.27
CA ASP A 88 12.90 -0.56 17.51
C ASP A 88 12.28 0.12 18.72
N GLU A 89 12.44 -0.51 19.89
CA GLU A 89 12.00 0.00 21.20
C GLU A 89 10.50 0.40 21.27
N LEU A 90 9.70 -0.05 20.30
CA LEU A 90 8.26 0.16 20.25
C LEU A 90 7.57 -0.83 21.21
N PRO A 91 6.56 -0.40 22.00
CA PRO A 91 5.79 -1.34 22.80
C PRO A 91 5.19 -2.46 21.94
N SER A 92 5.36 -3.72 22.35
CA SER A 92 4.85 -4.89 21.61
C SER A 92 3.32 -4.95 21.54
N SER A 93 2.65 -4.30 22.50
CA SER A 93 1.19 -4.10 22.50
C SER A 93 0.69 -3.17 21.39
N THR A 94 1.58 -2.38 20.78
CA THR A 94 1.23 -1.44 19.71
C THR A 94 1.41 -2.09 18.35
N ARG A 95 0.42 -1.95 17.46
CA ARG A 95 0.62 -2.26 16.04
C ARG A 95 1.37 -1.08 15.41
N TRP A 96 2.55 -1.32 14.87
CA TRP A 96 3.34 -0.27 14.23
C TRP A 96 2.68 0.15 12.92
N GLN A 97 2.24 1.40 12.83
CA GLN A 97 1.87 2.04 11.57
C GLN A 97 3.13 2.56 10.88
N LEU A 98 3.37 2.12 9.65
CA LEU A 98 4.51 2.60 8.88
C LEU A 98 4.34 4.10 8.59
N PRO A 99 5.35 4.96 8.90
CA PRO A 99 5.28 6.40 8.61
C PRO A 99 5.02 6.67 7.12
N VAL A 100 5.70 5.90 6.27
CA VAL A 100 5.51 5.85 4.82
C VAL A 100 5.14 4.40 4.45
N PRO A 101 3.94 4.16 3.89
CA PRO A 101 3.57 2.85 3.39
C PRO A 101 4.57 2.34 2.34
N VAL A 102 4.86 1.04 2.35
CA VAL A 102 5.82 0.43 1.42
C VAL A 102 5.06 -0.27 0.30
N THR A 103 5.31 0.13 -0.94
CA THR A 103 4.72 -0.50 -2.13
C THR A 103 5.63 -1.60 -2.67
N TYR A 104 5.07 -2.78 -2.83
CA TYR A 104 5.63 -3.93 -3.55
C TYR A 104 4.85 -4.10 -4.83
N ASN A 105 5.52 -4.15 -5.97
CA ASN A 105 4.92 -4.51 -7.25
C ASN A 105 4.79 -6.03 -7.34
N THR A 106 3.93 -6.52 -8.23
CA THR A 106 3.86 -7.94 -8.57
C THR A 106 5.25 -8.49 -8.88
N GLY A 107 5.61 -9.62 -8.26
CA GLY A 107 6.90 -10.26 -8.43
C GLY A 107 8.02 -9.76 -7.51
N ASP A 108 7.83 -8.63 -6.82
CA ASP A 108 8.79 -8.16 -5.80
C ASP A 108 8.85 -9.15 -4.63
N TRP A 109 10.01 -9.27 -4.01
CA TRP A 109 10.19 -10.14 -2.84
C TRP A 109 10.00 -9.32 -1.56
N VAL A 110 8.96 -9.67 -0.82
CA VAL A 110 8.68 -9.14 0.53
C VAL A 110 9.48 -9.97 1.51
N ALA A 111 10.32 -9.35 2.33
CA ALA A 111 10.95 -10.01 3.47
C ALA A 111 10.79 -9.17 4.74
N VAL A 112 10.62 -9.84 5.87
CA VAL A 112 10.53 -9.19 7.18
C VAL A 112 11.33 -9.96 8.19
N LEU A 113 12.07 -9.25 9.03
CA LEU A 113 12.70 -9.78 10.24
C LEU A 113 12.09 -9.07 11.44
N GLY A 114 11.76 -9.83 12.48
CA GLY A 114 11.19 -9.24 13.68
C GLY A 114 11.24 -10.14 14.90
N ALA A 115 11.45 -9.51 16.05
CA ALA A 115 11.53 -10.17 17.35
C ALA A 115 11.16 -9.21 18.47
N CYS A 116 10.85 -9.75 19.64
CA CYS A 116 10.66 -8.97 20.86
C CYS A 116 11.96 -8.86 21.65
N GLY A 117 12.16 -7.75 22.36
CA GLY A 117 13.39 -7.47 23.10
C GLY A 117 13.91 -6.06 22.80
N THR A 118 15.14 -5.81 23.24
CA THR A 118 15.77 -4.49 23.16
C THR A 118 17.03 -4.52 22.30
N THR A 119 17.61 -3.34 22.11
CA THR A 119 18.90 -3.11 21.44
C THR A 119 20.09 -3.86 22.04
N THR A 120 19.98 -4.38 23.26
CA THR A 120 21.08 -5.07 23.96
C THR A 120 20.80 -6.55 24.16
N GLY A 121 21.72 -7.41 23.71
CA GLY A 121 21.70 -8.84 24.00
C GLY A 121 20.79 -9.66 23.07
N SER A 122 20.17 -10.69 23.66
CA SER A 122 19.32 -11.63 22.92
C SER A 122 17.95 -11.04 22.61
N VAL A 123 17.44 -11.34 21.43
CA VAL A 123 16.06 -11.06 21.01
C VAL A 123 15.25 -12.34 20.99
N ASN A 124 13.94 -12.20 21.09
CA ASN A 124 12.97 -13.26 21.31
C ASN A 124 12.06 -13.39 20.09
N ASN A 125 12.33 -14.39 19.28
CA ASN A 125 11.58 -14.66 18.06
C ASN A 125 10.34 -15.49 18.40
N SER A 126 9.14 -15.01 18.05
CA SER A 126 7.88 -15.77 18.20
C SER A 126 7.79 -16.83 17.10
N TYR A 127 8.07 -18.10 17.39
CA TYR A 127 8.12 -19.14 16.36
C TYR A 127 6.76 -19.74 16.03
N GLY A 128 6.58 -20.05 14.76
CA GLY A 128 5.51 -20.90 14.24
C GLY A 128 6.01 -21.83 13.13
N ALA A 129 5.09 -22.58 12.53
CA ALA A 129 5.42 -23.51 11.45
C ALA A 129 6.03 -22.80 10.23
N GLY A 130 7.12 -23.35 9.68
CA GLY A 130 7.67 -22.92 8.40
C GLY A 130 6.88 -23.45 7.22
N ASN A 131 7.23 -23.01 6.01
CA ASN A 131 6.52 -23.37 4.77
C ASN A 131 5.00 -23.23 4.90
N PHE A 132 4.57 -22.11 5.48
CA PHE A 132 3.19 -21.92 5.90
C PHE A 132 2.34 -21.38 4.74
N SER A 133 1.26 -22.10 4.39
CA SER A 133 0.27 -21.61 3.44
C SER A 133 -0.51 -20.45 4.05
N SER A 134 -0.46 -19.30 3.41
CA SER A 134 -1.12 -18.07 3.82
C SER A 134 -1.80 -17.43 2.61
N GLU A 135 -2.34 -16.23 2.80
CA GLU A 135 -2.93 -15.43 1.76
C GLU A 135 -2.70 -13.94 2.03
N VAL A 136 -2.66 -13.15 0.97
CA VAL A 136 -2.62 -11.70 1.02
C VAL A 136 -3.66 -11.17 0.04
N LEU A 137 -4.60 -10.38 0.54
CA LEU A 137 -5.72 -9.85 -0.25
C LEU A 137 -6.51 -10.97 -0.97
N GLY A 138 -6.65 -12.14 -0.32
CA GLY A 138 -7.35 -13.31 -0.87
C GLY A 138 -6.56 -14.12 -1.90
N MET A 139 -5.32 -13.75 -2.23
CA MET A 139 -4.46 -14.56 -3.11
C MET A 139 -3.49 -15.43 -2.31
N PRO A 140 -3.28 -16.69 -2.72
CA PRO A 140 -2.43 -17.62 -2.00
C PRO A 140 -0.96 -17.19 -2.05
N ILE A 141 -0.30 -17.28 -0.91
CA ILE A 141 1.16 -17.10 -0.77
C ILE A 141 1.72 -18.19 0.16
N THR A 142 3.03 -18.40 0.11
CA THR A 142 3.72 -19.30 1.04
C THR A 142 4.77 -18.52 1.82
N LEU A 143 4.69 -18.59 3.15
CA LEU A 143 5.66 -17.93 4.03
C LEU A 143 6.84 -18.89 4.27
N LEU A 144 7.99 -18.52 3.71
CA LEU A 144 9.23 -19.27 3.83
C LEU A 144 10.16 -18.56 4.82
N ARG A 145 10.93 -19.32 5.61
CA ARG A 145 11.80 -18.73 6.63
C ARG A 145 12.99 -18.01 6.01
N CYS A 146 13.22 -16.81 6.52
CA CYS A 146 14.49 -16.11 6.39
C CYS A 146 15.04 -15.69 7.76
N GLY A 147 16.30 -15.28 7.79
CA GLY A 147 16.95 -14.85 9.02
C GLY A 147 18.25 -14.11 8.78
N SER A 148 18.79 -13.59 9.88
CA SER A 148 20.15 -13.08 10.00
C SER A 148 20.76 -13.59 11.31
N GLN A 149 22.09 -13.74 11.36
CA GLN A 149 22.79 -14.21 12.57
C GLN A 149 23.03 -13.09 13.61
N ILE A 150 22.41 -11.92 13.44
CA ILE A 150 22.51 -10.79 14.37
C ILE A 150 21.16 -10.39 14.95
N ASN A 151 21.20 -9.73 16.12
CA ASN A 151 20.12 -8.90 16.61
C ASN A 151 20.02 -7.68 15.70
N ILE A 152 18.97 -7.59 14.89
CA ILE A 152 18.80 -6.51 13.91
C ILE A 152 18.75 -5.10 14.53
N ALA A 153 18.51 -4.98 15.84
CA ALA A 153 18.56 -3.69 16.51
C ALA A 153 19.96 -3.07 16.57
N THR A 154 21.01 -3.89 16.55
CA THR A 154 22.40 -3.40 16.63
C THR A 154 22.88 -2.76 15.34
N THR A 155 22.22 -3.04 14.21
CA THR A 155 22.56 -2.48 12.89
C THR A 155 21.41 -1.68 12.27
N LYS A 156 20.37 -1.37 13.05
CA LYS A 156 19.14 -0.72 12.57
C LYS A 156 18.54 -1.44 11.36
N GLY A 157 18.59 -2.77 11.38
CA GLY A 157 18.12 -3.64 10.31
C GLY A 157 19.03 -3.70 9.07
N VAL A 158 20.13 -2.95 8.99
CA VAL A 158 21.06 -3.05 7.85
C VAL A 158 21.85 -4.36 7.95
N LEU A 159 21.75 -5.20 6.92
CA LEU A 159 22.39 -6.52 6.87
C LEU A 159 23.50 -6.53 5.84
N SER A 160 24.67 -7.05 6.21
CA SER A 160 25.80 -7.18 5.28
C SER A 160 26.72 -8.36 5.61
N GLY A 161 27.39 -8.89 4.59
CA GLY A 161 28.43 -9.92 4.74
C GLY A 161 27.92 -11.18 5.44
N THR A 162 28.66 -11.66 6.43
CA THR A 162 28.34 -12.85 7.23
C THR A 162 27.08 -12.67 8.11
N SER A 163 26.63 -11.43 8.29
CA SER A 163 25.38 -11.07 8.97
C SER A 163 24.24 -10.80 7.98
N GLY A 164 24.45 -11.10 6.70
CA GLY A 164 23.46 -10.92 5.64
C GLY A 164 22.20 -11.78 5.83
N MET A 165 21.19 -11.53 5.00
CA MET A 165 19.95 -12.30 5.00
C MET A 165 20.13 -13.64 4.28
N TRP A 166 19.56 -14.70 4.84
CA TRP A 166 19.53 -16.05 4.29
C TRP A 166 18.14 -16.68 4.43
N SER A 167 17.90 -17.83 3.80
CA SER A 167 16.68 -18.62 3.91
C SER A 167 16.90 -20.09 4.31
N GLU A 168 15.87 -20.69 4.91
CA GLU A 168 15.77 -22.12 5.23
C GLU A 168 14.31 -22.57 5.02
N GLY A 169 13.97 -23.08 3.84
CA GLY A 169 12.58 -23.18 3.38
C GLY A 169 11.57 -23.86 4.31
N THR A 170 11.98 -24.84 5.12
CA THR A 170 11.06 -25.66 5.94
C THR A 170 11.14 -25.41 7.45
N ALA A 171 12.15 -24.68 7.93
CA ALA A 171 12.33 -24.46 9.36
C ALA A 171 11.34 -23.40 9.90
N SER A 172 11.12 -23.40 11.23
CA SER A 172 10.14 -22.51 11.89
C SER A 172 10.34 -21.03 11.54
N ILE A 173 9.29 -20.31 11.14
CA ILE A 173 9.37 -18.86 10.90
C ILE A 173 9.24 -18.10 12.21
N ALA A 174 9.89 -16.93 12.30
CA ALA A 174 9.45 -15.95 13.30
C ALA A 174 8.23 -15.19 12.79
N ARG A 175 7.26 -15.04 13.66
CA ARG A 175 5.97 -14.46 13.34
C ARG A 175 6.10 -12.94 13.43
N VAL A 176 5.75 -12.29 12.33
CA VAL A 176 5.52 -10.85 12.25
C VAL A 176 4.20 -10.69 11.52
N ARG A 177 3.21 -10.05 12.13
CA ARG A 177 1.90 -9.78 11.53
C ARG A 177 2.07 -8.60 10.59
N LEU A 178 2.06 -8.85 9.29
CA LEU A 178 2.01 -7.79 8.28
C LEU A 178 0.56 -7.52 7.89
N THR A 179 0.22 -6.23 7.78
CA THR A 179 -1.08 -5.79 7.31
C THR A 179 -0.91 -5.02 6.02
N PHE A 180 -1.49 -5.56 4.96
CA PHE A 180 -1.49 -4.91 3.66
C PHE A 180 -2.80 -4.17 3.47
N ALA A 181 -2.68 -2.91 3.03
CA ALA A 181 -3.72 -2.34 2.22
C ALA A 181 -3.48 -2.86 0.81
N GLY A 182 -4.58 -3.10 0.12
CA GLY A 182 -4.48 -3.34 -1.28
C GLY A 182 -3.95 -2.16 -2.07
N SER A 183 -3.35 -2.43 -3.22
CA SER A 183 -2.77 -1.40 -4.07
C SER A 183 -3.87 -0.56 -4.71
N PRO A 184 -3.66 0.76 -4.85
CA PRO A 184 -4.50 1.54 -5.72
C PRO A 184 -4.36 1.02 -7.15
N THR A 185 -5.36 0.28 -7.61
CA THR A 185 -5.48 -0.01 -9.04
C THR A 185 -6.03 1.25 -9.69
N SER A 186 -5.46 1.66 -10.83
CA SER A 186 -6.13 2.63 -11.69
C SER A 186 -6.20 2.12 -13.11
N LEU A 187 -7.39 2.19 -13.68
CA LEU A 187 -7.63 1.87 -15.07
C LEU A 187 -8.34 3.04 -15.70
N ALA A 188 -7.67 3.69 -16.66
CA ALA A 188 -8.36 4.62 -17.53
C ALA A 188 -9.32 3.83 -18.42
N HIS A 189 -10.59 4.21 -18.43
CA HIS A 189 -11.60 3.66 -19.31
C HIS A 189 -12.27 4.80 -20.07
N CYS A 190 -12.74 4.52 -21.28
CA CYS A 190 -13.28 5.49 -22.23
C CYS A 190 -12.26 6.52 -22.77
N THR A 191 -12.62 7.14 -23.89
CA THR A 191 -11.81 8.21 -24.51
C THR A 191 -12.27 9.57 -23.97
N PRO A 192 -11.36 10.53 -23.72
CA PRO A 192 -11.74 11.91 -23.45
C PRO A 192 -12.71 12.45 -24.50
N SER A 193 -13.69 13.23 -24.07
CA SER A 193 -14.66 13.85 -24.96
C SER A 193 -14.36 15.34 -25.13
N ASN A 194 -14.51 15.83 -26.36
CA ASN A 194 -14.35 17.24 -26.72
C ASN A 194 -12.94 17.80 -26.40
N GLY A 195 -11.88 16.99 -26.52
CA GLY A 195 -10.50 17.43 -26.36
C GLY A 195 -9.51 16.32 -25.98
N THR A 196 -8.31 16.72 -25.55
CA THR A 196 -7.22 15.84 -25.07
C THR A 196 -7.10 15.83 -23.55
N ALA A 197 -8.14 16.25 -22.84
CA ALA A 197 -8.16 16.30 -21.39
C ALA A 197 -7.99 14.89 -20.78
N ALA A 198 -7.20 14.76 -19.71
CA ALA A 198 -6.89 13.47 -19.11
C ALA A 198 -6.97 13.51 -17.58
N LEU A 199 -7.32 12.37 -16.99
CA LEU A 199 -7.37 12.12 -15.56
C LEU A 199 -6.55 10.87 -15.22
N SER A 200 -5.66 10.99 -14.23
CA SER A 200 -4.80 9.90 -13.75
C SER A 200 -4.53 10.01 -12.24
N LEU A 201 -4.00 8.95 -11.63
CA LEU A 201 -3.53 9.00 -10.25
C LEU A 201 -2.22 9.78 -10.14
N SER A 202 -2.04 10.48 -9.01
CA SER A 202 -0.73 10.99 -8.61
C SER A 202 0.03 9.92 -7.82
N ASP A 203 1.18 9.49 -8.33
CA ASP A 203 2.00 8.45 -7.70
C ASP A 203 2.55 8.85 -6.32
N THR A 204 2.70 10.15 -6.05
CA THR A 204 3.13 10.65 -4.74
C THR A 204 2.03 10.55 -3.68
N ASN A 205 0.76 10.42 -4.09
CA ASN A 205 -0.42 10.37 -3.24
C ASN A 205 -1.38 9.25 -3.69
N PRO A 206 -0.96 7.96 -3.58
CA PRO A 206 -1.76 6.80 -3.98
C PRO A 206 -3.10 6.70 -3.22
N ALA A 207 -4.09 6.00 -3.80
CA ALA A 207 -5.42 5.81 -3.22
C ALA A 207 -5.43 4.84 -2.00
N ILE A 208 -4.80 5.27 -0.91
CA ILE A 208 -4.65 4.53 0.35
C ILE A 208 -5.62 5.09 1.38
N ALA A 209 -6.33 4.21 2.08
CA ALA A 209 -7.21 4.58 3.18
C ALA A 209 -6.46 5.40 4.26
N GLY A 210 -7.06 6.51 4.71
CA GLY A 210 -6.48 7.39 5.74
C GLY A 210 -5.37 8.31 5.24
N LYS A 211 -5.11 8.35 3.93
CA LYS A 211 -4.17 9.27 3.28
C LYS A 211 -4.92 10.17 2.28
N ASN A 212 -4.21 11.12 1.68
CA ASN A 212 -4.76 11.90 0.58
C ASN A 212 -4.67 11.09 -0.71
N LEU A 213 -5.78 10.99 -1.44
CA LEU A 213 -5.83 10.61 -2.85
C LEU A 213 -5.39 11.80 -3.69
N GLY A 214 -4.32 11.63 -4.46
CA GLY A 214 -3.90 12.59 -5.47
C GLY A 214 -4.44 12.22 -6.86
N LEU A 215 -5.05 13.19 -7.53
CA LEU A 215 -5.47 13.08 -8.93
C LEU A 215 -4.73 14.13 -9.75
N ILE A 216 -4.19 13.73 -10.89
CA ILE A 216 -3.66 14.65 -11.89
C ILE A 216 -4.73 14.83 -12.96
N ILE A 217 -5.17 16.07 -13.14
CA ILE A 217 -6.11 16.46 -14.20
C ILE A 217 -5.37 17.37 -15.16
N ALA A 218 -5.22 16.92 -16.41
CA ALA A 218 -4.62 17.70 -17.49
C ALA A 218 -5.73 18.24 -18.39
N SER A 219 -5.68 19.54 -18.69
CA SER A 219 -6.67 20.17 -19.56
C SER A 219 -6.49 19.82 -21.04
N GLY A 220 -5.31 19.27 -21.41
CA GLY A 220 -4.95 19.04 -22.80
C GLY A 220 -4.83 20.32 -23.64
N GLY A 221 -4.74 21.49 -22.98
CA GLY A 221 -4.73 22.80 -23.64
C GLY A 221 -6.11 23.45 -23.76
N ALA A 222 -7.18 22.81 -23.28
CA ALA A 222 -8.50 23.44 -23.22
C ALA A 222 -8.52 24.60 -22.20
N THR A 223 -9.06 25.75 -22.63
CA THR A 223 -9.33 26.88 -21.75
C THR A 223 -10.34 26.46 -20.69
N ASN A 224 -9.99 26.65 -19.42
CA ASN A 224 -10.88 26.33 -18.31
C ASN A 224 -10.70 27.32 -17.16
N THR A 225 -11.79 27.59 -16.46
CA THR A 225 -11.84 28.45 -15.27
C THR A 225 -11.98 27.64 -13.98
N GLY A 226 -12.22 26.33 -14.11
CA GLY A 226 -12.32 25.40 -12.99
C GLY A 226 -12.57 23.98 -13.45
N VAL A 227 -12.66 23.06 -12.48
CA VAL A 227 -12.91 21.64 -12.72
C VAL A 227 -14.12 21.18 -11.89
N ALA A 228 -14.95 20.34 -12.49
CA ALA A 228 -15.96 19.54 -11.79
C ALA A 228 -15.52 18.07 -11.78
N LEU A 229 -15.53 17.41 -10.63
CA LEU A 229 -15.17 16.00 -10.50
C LEU A 229 -16.42 15.16 -10.20
N ALA A 230 -16.74 14.24 -11.09
CA ALA A 230 -17.82 13.27 -10.92
C ALA A 230 -17.28 11.98 -10.30
N ILE A 231 -17.97 11.47 -9.28
CA ILE A 231 -17.62 10.26 -8.52
C ILE A 231 -18.79 9.28 -8.59
N GLY A 232 -18.54 8.07 -9.08
CA GLY A 232 -19.54 7.00 -9.20
C GLY A 232 -19.02 5.64 -8.76
N ILE A 233 -19.92 4.66 -8.75
CA ILE A 233 -19.63 3.24 -8.53
C ILE A 233 -19.95 2.48 -9.82
N ASN A 234 -19.05 1.67 -10.35
CA ASN A 234 -19.11 1.03 -11.68
C ASN A 234 -18.70 1.89 -12.88
N GLN A 235 -18.11 1.22 -13.86
CA GLN A 235 -17.83 1.75 -15.19
C GLN A 235 -19.13 1.81 -15.99
N VAL A 236 -19.41 2.97 -16.55
CA VAL A 236 -20.49 3.18 -17.52
C VAL A 236 -19.88 3.89 -18.72
N ASN A 237 -20.46 3.73 -19.91
CA ASN A 237 -20.18 4.59 -21.05
C ASN A 237 -21.53 5.08 -21.57
N LEU A 238 -21.98 6.23 -21.08
CA LEU A 238 -23.27 6.82 -21.44
C LEU A 238 -23.03 8.04 -22.35
N PRO A 239 -23.29 7.92 -23.66
CA PRO A 239 -23.25 9.08 -24.54
C PRO A 239 -24.33 10.10 -24.15
N VAL A 240 -23.91 11.34 -23.91
CA VAL A 240 -24.76 12.47 -23.60
C VAL A 240 -24.68 13.47 -24.77
N PRO A 241 -25.80 13.71 -25.47
CA PRO A 241 -25.85 14.67 -26.58
C PRO A 241 -25.30 16.05 -26.17
N GLY A 242 -24.33 16.56 -26.92
CA GLY A 242 -23.69 17.86 -26.68
C GLY A 242 -22.59 17.88 -25.61
N PHE A 243 -22.47 16.84 -24.76
CA PHE A 243 -21.49 16.80 -23.67
C PHE A 243 -20.43 15.70 -23.83
N GLY A 244 -20.67 14.71 -24.70
CA GLY A 244 -19.75 13.58 -24.90
C GLY A 244 -20.15 12.37 -24.07
N THR A 245 -19.19 11.50 -23.72
CA THR A 245 -19.49 10.26 -22.97
C THR A 245 -19.25 10.45 -21.49
N LEU A 246 -20.29 10.23 -20.68
CA LEU A 246 -20.17 10.11 -19.23
C LEU A 246 -19.67 8.71 -18.89
N CYS A 247 -18.54 8.63 -18.19
CA CYS A 247 -17.85 7.38 -17.91
C CYS A 247 -18.08 6.85 -16.48
N VAL A 248 -19.04 7.44 -15.76
CA VAL A 248 -19.40 7.14 -14.38
C VAL A 248 -20.91 6.84 -14.26
N ASN A 249 -21.29 6.01 -13.29
CA ASN A 249 -22.66 5.56 -13.03
C ASN A 249 -23.65 6.73 -12.86
N PRO A 250 -24.93 6.60 -13.29
CA PRO A 250 -25.74 7.69 -13.84
C PRO A 250 -26.28 8.68 -12.81
N ILE A 251 -25.93 8.55 -11.53
CA ILE A 251 -26.16 9.56 -10.49
C ILE A 251 -24.84 9.78 -9.74
N PRO A 252 -23.83 10.40 -10.39
CA PRO A 252 -22.56 10.62 -9.72
C PRO A 252 -22.73 11.70 -8.65
N ILE A 253 -21.96 11.59 -7.57
CA ILE A 253 -21.71 12.73 -6.70
C ILE A 253 -20.80 13.67 -7.48
N ILE A 254 -21.21 14.93 -7.66
CA ILE A 254 -20.43 15.93 -8.38
C ILE A 254 -19.84 16.93 -7.41
N VAL A 255 -18.52 17.07 -7.47
CA VAL A 255 -17.73 18.06 -6.75
C VAL A 255 -17.45 19.23 -7.68
N PHE A 256 -17.83 20.44 -7.28
CA PHE A 256 -17.57 21.67 -8.04
C PHE A 256 -16.54 22.56 -7.34
N GLY A 257 -16.03 23.55 -8.07
CA GLY A 257 -15.19 24.62 -7.51
C GLY A 257 -13.71 24.25 -7.35
N LEU A 258 -13.27 23.17 -8.01
CA LEU A 258 -11.84 22.87 -8.08
C LEU A 258 -11.13 23.91 -8.97
N PRO A 259 -9.91 24.36 -8.62
CA PRO A 259 -9.13 25.29 -9.43
C PRO A 259 -8.92 24.80 -10.86
N ALA A 260 -8.63 25.73 -11.76
CA ALA A 260 -8.34 25.44 -13.16
C ALA A 260 -7.18 24.45 -13.33
N ALA A 261 -7.33 23.52 -14.27
CA ALA A 261 -6.30 22.56 -14.67
C ALA A 261 -5.36 23.17 -15.72
N THR A 262 -4.05 22.89 -15.62
CA THR A 262 -3.09 23.28 -16.66
C THR A 262 -3.05 22.26 -17.79
N ALA A 263 -2.45 22.64 -18.92
CA ALA A 263 -2.23 21.72 -20.05
C ALA A 263 -1.33 20.53 -19.66
N ALA A 264 -0.36 20.76 -18.77
CA ALA A 264 0.58 19.73 -18.31
C ALA A 264 0.01 18.86 -17.18
N GLY A 265 -1.09 19.28 -16.55
CA GLY A 265 -1.63 18.64 -15.36
C GLY A 265 -1.62 19.56 -14.15
N THR A 266 -2.67 19.47 -13.34
CA THR A 266 -2.73 20.04 -11.99
C THR A 266 -3.02 18.89 -11.02
N GLU A 267 -2.30 18.84 -9.90
CA GLU A 267 -2.55 17.86 -8.84
C GLU A 267 -3.64 18.37 -7.89
N TYR A 268 -4.59 17.51 -7.58
CA TYR A 268 -5.67 17.73 -6.63
C TYR A 268 -5.61 16.67 -5.55
N LEU A 269 -5.67 17.08 -4.28
CA LEU A 269 -5.58 16.19 -3.13
C LEU A 269 -6.93 16.09 -2.42
N PHE A 270 -7.38 14.85 -2.20
CA PHE A 270 -8.65 14.54 -1.55
C PHE A 270 -8.42 13.63 -0.34
N PRO A 271 -8.87 13.98 0.87
CA PRO A 271 -8.70 13.11 2.02
C PRO A 271 -9.54 11.83 1.87
N LEU A 272 -8.89 10.67 1.98
CA LEU A 272 -9.58 9.39 2.10
C LEU A 272 -9.77 9.03 3.57
N ALA A 273 -10.97 8.62 3.94
CA ALA A 273 -11.24 8.11 5.28
C ALA A 273 -10.35 6.88 5.58
N ALA A 274 -9.95 6.70 6.83
CA ALA A 274 -9.19 5.52 7.27
C ALA A 274 -9.95 4.20 7.07
N THR A 275 -11.27 4.29 6.90
CA THR A 275 -12.19 3.17 6.63
C THR A 275 -12.54 3.02 5.15
N ALA A 276 -11.97 3.84 4.26
CA ALA A 276 -12.28 3.80 2.83
C ALA A 276 -11.70 2.56 2.15
N SER A 277 -12.45 1.97 1.21
CA SER A 277 -12.04 0.80 0.46
C SER A 277 -12.99 0.53 -0.72
N GLY A 278 -12.62 -0.33 -1.66
CA GLY A 278 -13.51 -0.74 -2.75
C GLY A 278 -13.16 -0.04 -4.06
N VAL A 279 -14.11 0.08 -4.98
CA VAL A 279 -13.87 0.62 -6.33
C VAL A 279 -14.73 1.85 -6.56
N VAL A 280 -14.09 2.94 -6.98
CA VAL A 280 -14.76 4.17 -7.44
C VAL A 280 -14.40 4.44 -8.88
N ASN A 281 -15.30 5.09 -9.60
CA ASN A 281 -15.07 5.59 -10.94
C ASN A 281 -15.11 7.10 -10.91
N LEU A 282 -14.06 7.74 -11.43
CA LEU A 282 -13.90 9.18 -11.46
C LEU A 282 -13.91 9.69 -12.89
N GLN A 283 -14.45 10.88 -13.11
CA GLN A 283 -14.28 11.61 -14.35
C GLN A 283 -14.30 13.10 -14.06
N ALA A 284 -13.45 13.88 -14.72
CA ALA A 284 -13.41 15.32 -14.57
C ALA A 284 -14.02 16.01 -15.80
N GLY A 285 -14.74 17.10 -15.56
CA GLY A 285 -15.21 18.04 -16.57
C GLY A 285 -14.54 19.40 -16.40
N LEU A 286 -14.06 19.99 -17.49
CA LEU A 286 -13.41 21.30 -17.49
C LEU A 286 -14.43 22.41 -17.72
N LEU A 287 -14.56 23.33 -16.76
CA LEU A 287 -15.55 24.42 -16.79
C LEU A 287 -14.99 25.65 -17.50
N GLY A 288 -15.85 26.45 -18.14
CA GLY A 288 -15.50 27.81 -18.60
C GLY A 288 -15.26 27.99 -20.11
N GLY A 289 -15.48 26.96 -20.92
CA GLY A 289 -15.46 27.04 -22.40
C GLY A 289 -16.87 27.06 -23.03
N THR A 290 -16.91 27.15 -24.37
CA THR A 290 -18.14 26.95 -25.17
C THR A 290 -18.55 25.48 -25.28
N SER A 291 -17.64 24.58 -24.91
CA SER A 291 -17.87 23.15 -24.73
C SER A 291 -17.43 22.75 -23.32
N LEU A 292 -17.91 21.60 -22.86
CA LEU A 292 -17.49 20.96 -21.61
C LEU A 292 -16.59 19.76 -21.95
N PRO A 293 -15.26 19.92 -22.02
CA PRO A 293 -14.35 18.78 -22.18
C PRO A 293 -14.47 17.85 -20.98
N LEU A 294 -14.66 16.56 -21.26
CA LEU A 294 -14.66 15.50 -20.26
C LEU A 294 -13.37 14.69 -20.40
N THR A 295 -12.73 14.39 -19.28
CA THR A 295 -11.58 13.47 -19.26
C THR A 295 -12.03 12.04 -19.58
N ASN A 296 -11.06 11.13 -19.70
CA ASN A 296 -11.33 9.70 -19.54
C ASN A 296 -12.00 9.42 -18.18
N GLY A 297 -12.70 8.30 -18.10
CA GLY A 297 -13.03 7.67 -16.84
C GLY A 297 -11.76 7.08 -16.22
N LEU A 298 -11.69 7.10 -14.89
CA LEU A 298 -10.63 6.49 -14.12
C LEU A 298 -11.28 5.62 -13.04
N GLU A 299 -11.23 4.31 -13.22
CA GLU A 299 -11.57 3.37 -12.15
C GLU A 299 -10.41 3.33 -11.16
N ILE A 300 -10.68 3.53 -9.87
CA ILE A 300 -9.72 3.48 -8.79
C ILE A 300 -10.15 2.43 -7.77
N GLY A 301 -9.27 1.48 -7.48
CA GLY A 301 -9.36 0.65 -6.28
C GLY A 301 -8.78 1.38 -5.08
N VAL A 302 -9.51 1.46 -3.97
CA VAL A 302 -8.98 1.91 -2.68
C VAL A 302 -8.78 0.67 -1.81
N GLY A 303 -7.55 0.43 -1.35
CA GLY A 303 -7.25 -0.68 -0.46
C GLY A 303 -7.52 -2.08 -1.04
N LYS A 304 -7.39 -2.24 -2.37
CA LYS A 304 -7.65 -3.47 -3.16
C LYS A 304 -6.54 -4.52 -3.22
#